data_AF-A0A817I6D2-F1
#
_entry.id   AF-A0A817I6D2-F1
#
_cell.length_a   1.000
_cell.length_b   1.000
_cell.length_c   1.000
_cell.angle_alpha   90.00
_cell.angle_beta   90.00
_cell.angle_gamma   90.00
#
_symmetry.space_group_name_H-M   'P 1'
#
loop_
_entity.id
_entity.type
_entity.pdbx_description
1 polymer ?
#
loop_
_entity_poly.entity_id
_entity_poly.type
_entity_poly.pdbx_seq_one_letter_code
_entity_poly.pdbx_strand_id
1 'polypeptide(L)'
;MTLENFQSQNKKSDEDGQHLPIIEYSYLTELRLLDVRDDYIEQFLFHSKSVLPNNIFLSVQYDSIQSVTNHFTRGQTRINSAKIKHYFLAGPGQQYLSKDFYQYFPNLQSYNFSLTT
;
A
#
# COMPACT_ATOMS: atom_id res chain seq x y z
N MET A 1 32.49 0.53 -42.49
CA MET A 1 32.16 -0.27 -41.29
C MET A 1 33.21 0.07 -40.25
N THR A 2 32.89 1.01 -39.36
CA THR A 2 33.71 1.42 -38.22
C THR A 2 32.78 1.82 -37.09
N LEU A 3 32.98 1.17 -35.95
CA LEU A 3 32.24 1.36 -34.69
C LEU A 3 32.34 2.82 -34.24
N GLU A 4 31.21 3.54 -34.22
CA GLU A 4 31.10 4.75 -33.43
C GLU A 4 30.77 4.40 -31.98
N ASN A 5 31.69 4.81 -31.14
CA ASN A 5 31.73 4.64 -29.70
C ASN A 5 30.66 5.57 -29.09
N PHE A 6 29.41 5.11 -29.00
CA PHE A 6 28.36 5.80 -28.27
C PHE A 6 28.64 5.69 -26.77
N GLN A 7 29.41 6.65 -26.27
CA GLN A 7 29.48 6.94 -24.85
C GLN A 7 28.09 7.36 -24.38
N SER A 8 27.37 6.44 -23.75
CA SER A 8 26.19 6.73 -22.94
C SER A 8 26.61 7.65 -21.79
N GLN A 9 26.56 8.95 -22.04
CA GLN A 9 26.44 9.94 -20.98
C GLN A 9 25.12 9.66 -20.27
N ASN A 10 25.21 9.08 -19.07
CA ASN A 10 24.12 9.03 -18.10
C ASN A 10 23.70 10.48 -17.76
N LYS A 11 22.88 11.08 -18.61
CA LYS A 11 21.95 12.13 -18.24
C LYS A 11 20.66 11.42 -17.83
N LYS A 12 20.53 11.10 -16.54
CA LYS A 12 19.21 11.02 -15.93
C LYS A 12 19.04 12.27 -15.10
N SER A 13 18.33 13.19 -15.75
CA SER A 13 17.65 14.36 -15.21
C SER A 13 17.49 14.32 -13.70
N ASP A 14 18.06 15.33 -13.05
CA ASP A 14 17.44 15.95 -11.88
C ASP A 14 16.04 16.39 -12.34
N GLU A 15 15.05 15.51 -12.18
CA GLU A 15 13.67 15.92 -12.20
C GLU A 15 13.50 16.84 -11.00
N ASP A 16 13.38 18.13 -11.33
CA ASP A 16 12.85 19.22 -10.54
C ASP A 16 11.55 18.75 -9.85
N GLY A 17 11.72 18.07 -8.73
CA GLY A 17 10.71 17.24 -8.10
C GLY A 17 9.71 18.14 -7.39
N GLN A 18 8.68 18.56 -8.13
CA GLN A 18 7.48 19.12 -7.53
C GLN A 18 6.96 18.10 -6.52
N HIS A 19 7.30 18.31 -5.25
CA HIS A 19 6.84 17.50 -4.14
C HIS A 19 5.33 17.76 -4.06
N LEU A 20 4.55 16.89 -4.69
CA LEU A 20 3.09 16.97 -4.61
C LEU A 20 2.72 17.02 -3.11
N PRO A 21 1.78 17.90 -2.73
CA PRO A 21 1.40 18.02 -1.34
C PRO A 21 0.87 16.67 -0.85
N ILE A 22 1.34 16.25 0.33
CA ILE A 22 0.84 15.05 0.99
C ILE A 22 -0.61 15.31 1.40
N ILE A 23 -1.52 14.42 1.00
CA ILE A 23 -2.94 14.56 1.34
C ILE A 23 -3.19 13.98 2.72
N GLU A 24 -3.72 14.80 3.63
CA GLU A 24 -4.09 14.35 4.98
C GLU A 24 -5.58 13.97 5.03
N TYR A 25 -5.86 12.80 5.60
CA TYR A 25 -7.21 12.25 5.72
C TYR A 25 -7.66 12.20 7.19
N SER A 26 -7.50 13.28 7.95
CA SER A 26 -7.59 13.29 9.43
C SER A 26 -8.88 12.69 10.03
N TYR A 27 -9.98 12.67 9.27
CA TYR A 27 -11.29 12.15 9.69
C TYR A 27 -11.68 10.83 9.04
N LEU A 28 -10.78 10.21 8.26
CA LEU A 28 -11.06 8.95 7.59
C LEU A 28 -11.16 7.81 8.61
N THR A 29 -12.30 7.14 8.64
CA THR A 29 -12.56 6.01 9.54
C THR A 29 -12.52 4.67 8.80
N GLU A 30 -12.87 4.67 7.52
CA GLU A 30 -13.00 3.48 6.69
C GLU A 30 -12.51 3.74 5.26
N LEU A 31 -11.76 2.78 4.73
CA LEU A 31 -11.23 2.79 3.37
C LEU A 31 -11.61 1.48 2.67
N ARG A 32 -12.45 1.57 1.62
CA ARG A 32 -12.85 0.43 0.81
C ARG A 32 -12.23 0.52 -0.57
N LEU A 33 -11.30 -0.39 -0.84
CA LEU A 33 -10.51 -0.49 -2.07
C LEU A 33 -10.78 -1.84 -2.73
N LEU A 34 -12.05 -2.10 -3.02
CA LEU A 34 -12.50 -3.31 -3.72
C LEU A 34 -12.56 -3.02 -5.21
N ASP A 35 -11.99 -3.90 -6.03
CA ASP A 35 -11.96 -3.82 -7.50
C ASP A 35 -11.35 -2.52 -8.04
N VAL A 36 -10.43 -1.93 -7.28
CA VAL A 36 -9.64 -0.77 -7.71
C VAL A 36 -8.28 -1.22 -8.23
N ARG A 37 -7.66 -0.40 -9.07
CA ARG A 37 -6.28 -0.63 -9.50
C ARG A 37 -5.30 -0.41 -8.34
N ASP A 38 -4.20 -1.17 -8.35
CA ASP A 38 -3.16 -1.13 -7.33
C ASP A 38 -2.54 0.26 -7.13
N ASP A 39 -2.51 1.12 -8.15
CA ASP A 39 -1.98 2.48 -8.04
C ASP A 39 -2.82 3.38 -7.12
N TYR A 40 -4.13 3.14 -7.01
CA TYR A 40 -4.96 3.82 -6.01
C TYR A 40 -4.66 3.32 -4.60
N ILE A 41 -4.48 2.02 -4.43
CA ILE A 41 -4.11 1.42 -3.14
C ILE A 41 -2.75 1.97 -2.69
N GLU A 42 -1.80 2.10 -3.63
CA GLU A 42 -0.51 2.69 -3.37
C GLU A 42 -0.63 4.13 -2.86
N GLN A 43 -1.55 4.96 -3.37
CA GLN A 43 -1.73 6.34 -2.89
C GLN A 43 -2.08 6.42 -1.41
N PHE A 44 -2.84 5.46 -0.89
CA PHE A 44 -3.22 5.42 0.54
C PHE A 44 -2.16 4.75 1.41
N LEU A 45 -1.52 3.68 0.91
CA LEU A 45 -0.52 2.97 1.71
C LEU A 45 0.83 3.69 1.72
N PHE A 46 1.19 4.48 0.72
CA PHE A 46 2.43 5.26 0.72
C PHE A 46 2.37 6.46 1.66
N HIS A 47 3.25 6.49 2.66
CA HIS A 47 3.33 7.62 3.60
C HIS A 47 3.77 8.94 2.96
N SER A 48 4.43 8.89 1.80
CA SER A 48 4.84 10.09 1.05
C SER A 48 3.74 10.65 0.17
N LYS A 49 2.61 9.95 0.03
CA LYS A 49 1.45 10.37 -0.78
C LYS A 49 0.28 10.77 0.09
N SER A 50 0.09 10.10 1.23
CA SER A 50 -1.00 10.41 2.15
C SER A 50 -0.62 10.23 3.61
N VAL A 51 -1.34 10.95 4.48
CA VAL A 51 -1.33 10.74 5.93
C VAL A 51 -2.69 10.20 6.35
N LEU A 52 -2.68 8.94 6.75
CA LEU A 52 -3.84 8.28 7.33
C LEU A 52 -3.92 8.56 8.86
N PRO A 53 -5.11 8.69 9.44
CA PRO A 53 -5.31 8.66 10.89
C PRO A 53 -5.11 7.23 11.44
N ASN A 54 -5.04 7.10 12.76
CA ASN A 54 -4.99 5.79 13.41
C ASN A 54 -6.37 5.12 13.45
N ASN A 55 -6.37 3.80 13.58
CA ASN A 55 -7.57 2.96 13.78
C ASN A 55 -8.52 2.90 12.58
N ILE A 56 -7.98 2.85 11.37
CA ILE A 56 -8.77 2.76 10.14
C ILE A 56 -9.22 1.31 9.90
N PHE A 57 -10.44 1.17 9.37
CA PHE A 57 -10.94 -0.06 8.77
C PHE A 57 -10.57 -0.13 7.28
N LEU A 58 -9.87 -1.18 6.84
CA LEU A 58 -9.48 -1.38 5.43
C LEU A 58 -10.19 -2.58 4.81
N SER A 59 -10.94 -2.39 3.73
CA SER A 59 -11.39 -3.47 2.83
C SER A 59 -10.58 -3.47 1.55
N VAL A 60 -9.90 -4.56 1.22
CA VAL A 60 -9.08 -4.67 0.00
C VAL A 60 -8.82 -6.13 -0.37
N GLN A 61 -8.44 -6.39 -1.62
CA GLN A 61 -7.98 -7.72 -2.03
C GLN A 61 -6.59 -8.01 -1.47
N TYR A 62 -6.36 -9.24 -0.98
CA TYR A 62 -5.07 -9.62 -0.40
C TYR A 62 -3.94 -9.53 -1.43
N ASP A 63 -4.18 -10.00 -2.65
CA ASP A 63 -3.19 -10.01 -3.72
C ASP A 63 -2.74 -8.58 -4.08
N SER A 64 -3.66 -7.61 -4.06
CA SER A 64 -3.32 -6.20 -4.23
C SER A 64 -2.49 -5.64 -3.07
N ILE A 65 -2.75 -6.03 -1.81
CA ILE A 65 -1.87 -5.68 -0.70
C ILE A 65 -0.47 -6.25 -0.95
N GLN A 66 -0.37 -7.53 -1.33
CA GLN A 66 0.93 -8.15 -1.59
C GLN A 66 1.66 -7.43 -2.72
N SER A 67 0.97 -7.12 -3.81
CA SER A 67 1.50 -6.35 -4.94
C SER A 67 2.06 -4.98 -4.49
N VAL A 68 1.23 -4.15 -3.85
CA VAL A 68 1.61 -2.79 -3.44
C VAL A 68 2.73 -2.75 -2.40
N THR A 69 2.72 -3.69 -1.47
CA THR A 69 3.75 -3.83 -0.42
C THR A 69 5.00 -4.55 -0.91
N ASN A 70 5.05 -4.97 -2.17
CA ASN A 70 6.08 -5.85 -2.73
C ASN A 70 6.34 -7.07 -1.83
N HIS A 71 5.30 -7.87 -1.60
CA HIS A 71 5.30 -9.01 -0.68
C HIS A 71 5.79 -8.64 0.72
N PHE A 72 5.30 -7.51 1.26
CA PHE A 72 5.68 -7.00 2.59
C PHE A 72 7.16 -6.65 2.75
N THR A 73 7.82 -6.20 1.68
CA THR A 73 9.22 -5.73 1.74
C THR A 73 9.38 -4.21 1.53
N ARG A 74 8.33 -3.54 1.04
CA ARG A 74 8.33 -2.09 0.75
C ARG A 74 8.09 -1.23 1.99
N GLY A 75 9.16 -0.83 2.68
CA GLY A 75 9.08 -0.09 3.94
C GLY A 75 8.25 1.21 3.91
N GLN A 76 8.14 1.88 2.75
CA GLN A 76 7.35 3.11 2.58
C GLN A 76 5.84 2.89 2.77
N THR A 77 5.34 1.66 2.61
CA THR A 77 3.92 1.38 2.88
C THR A 77 3.65 1.09 4.35
N ARG A 78 4.68 0.67 5.10
CA ARG A 78 4.56 0.18 6.48
C ARG A 78 3.99 1.21 7.44
N ILE A 79 4.31 2.49 7.28
CA ILE A 79 3.86 3.56 8.19
C ILE A 79 2.34 3.71 8.14
N ASN A 80 1.74 3.79 6.96
CA ASN A 80 0.28 3.89 6.85
C ASN A 80 -0.39 2.53 7.07
N SER A 81 0.23 1.42 6.66
CA SER A 81 -0.27 0.07 6.99
C SER A 81 -0.41 -0.14 8.49
N ALA A 82 0.52 0.39 9.30
CA ALA A 82 0.49 0.23 10.74
C ALA A 82 -0.68 0.93 11.43
N LYS A 83 -1.33 1.88 10.75
CA LYS A 83 -2.47 2.62 11.29
C LYS A 83 -3.80 1.89 11.13
N ILE A 84 -3.80 0.79 10.39
CA ILE A 84 -4.97 -0.04 10.15
C ILE A 84 -5.17 -0.96 11.34
N LYS A 85 -6.39 -0.92 11.91
CA LYS A 85 -6.77 -1.71 13.09
C LYS A 85 -7.67 -2.87 12.75
N HIS A 86 -8.48 -2.72 11.71
CA HIS A 86 -9.42 -3.73 11.25
C HIS A 86 -9.28 -3.89 9.75
N TYR A 87 -9.50 -5.11 9.28
CA TYR A 87 -9.40 -5.40 7.87
C TYR A 87 -10.50 -6.36 7.42
N PHE A 88 -10.81 -6.26 6.13
CA PHE A 88 -11.55 -7.25 5.38
C PHE A 88 -10.74 -7.59 4.12
N LEU A 89 -10.27 -8.84 4.02
CA LEU A 89 -9.60 -9.33 2.82
C LEU A 89 -10.62 -10.02 1.93
N ALA A 90 -10.82 -9.48 0.74
CA ALA A 90 -11.54 -10.18 -0.30
C ALA A 90 -10.62 -11.23 -0.96
N GLY A 91 -11.19 -12.40 -1.27
CA GLY A 91 -10.53 -13.44 -2.07
C GLY A 91 -9.91 -14.61 -1.29
N PRO A 92 -9.38 -15.62 -2.01
CA PRO A 92 -8.94 -16.90 -1.43
C PRO A 92 -7.63 -16.82 -0.61
N GLY A 93 -6.96 -15.65 -0.59
CA GLY A 93 -5.68 -15.44 0.09
C GLY A 93 -5.77 -15.25 1.61
N GLN A 94 -6.96 -15.03 2.18
CA GLN A 94 -7.12 -14.71 3.60
C GLN A 94 -6.65 -15.85 4.54
N GLN A 95 -6.73 -17.10 4.09
CA GLN A 95 -6.34 -18.28 4.86
C GLN A 95 -4.82 -18.47 5.00
N TYR A 96 -3.99 -17.66 4.34
CA TYR A 96 -2.52 -17.82 4.31
C TYR A 96 -1.76 -16.52 4.62
N LEU A 97 -2.18 -15.78 5.64
CA LEU A 97 -1.44 -14.59 6.09
C LEU A 97 -0.03 -14.96 6.56
N SER A 98 0.98 -14.35 5.92
CA SER A 98 2.38 -14.56 6.29
C SER A 98 2.73 -13.84 7.61
N LYS A 99 3.85 -14.20 8.23
CA LYS A 99 4.37 -13.45 9.39
C LYS A 99 4.67 -11.99 9.04
N ASP A 100 5.11 -11.74 7.81
CA ASP A 100 5.47 -10.41 7.33
C ASP A 100 4.24 -9.51 7.19
N PHE A 101 3.07 -10.08 6.88
CA PHE A 101 1.81 -9.34 6.93
C PHE A 101 1.60 -8.70 8.31
N TYR A 102 1.76 -9.45 9.40
CA TYR A 102 1.57 -8.91 10.76
C TYR A 102 2.61 -7.84 11.14
N GLN A 103 3.77 -7.79 10.47
CA GLN A 103 4.74 -6.72 10.68
C GLN A 103 4.33 -5.39 10.01
N TYR A 104 3.50 -5.45 8.97
CA TYR A 104 2.93 -4.30 8.28
C TYR A 104 1.65 -3.81 8.94
N PHE A 105 0.90 -4.73 9.54
CA PHE A 105 -0.38 -4.43 10.18
C PHE A 105 -0.35 -4.89 11.66
N PRO A 106 0.50 -4.29 12.52
CA PRO A 106 0.67 -4.68 13.93
C PRO A 106 -0.57 -4.45 14.81
N ASN A 107 -1.48 -3.56 14.41
CA ASN A 107 -2.67 -3.21 15.19
C ASN A 107 -3.91 -4.05 14.86
N LEU A 108 -3.75 -5.13 14.08
CA LEU A 108 -4.90 -5.90 13.61
C LEU A 108 -5.60 -6.67 14.72
N GLN A 109 -6.90 -6.41 14.85
CA GLN A 109 -7.85 -7.30 15.47
C GLN A 109 -8.71 -7.91 14.37
N SER A 110 -8.74 -9.25 14.28
CA SER A 110 -9.60 -9.96 13.32
C SER A 110 -11.06 -9.65 13.63
N TYR A 111 -11.77 -9.10 12.64
CA TYR A 111 -13.22 -8.92 12.73
C TYR A 111 -13.88 -10.03 11.91
N ASN A 112 -14.39 -11.05 12.60
CA ASN A 112 -15.16 -12.11 11.97
C ASN A 112 -16.59 -11.59 11.75
N PHE A 113 -16.92 -11.18 10.52
CA PHE A 113 -18.33 -11.11 10.13
C PHE A 113 -18.80 -12.53 9.84
N SER A 114 -19.49 -13.13 10.80
CA SER A 114 -20.32 -14.31 10.58
C SER A 114 -21.45 -13.91 9.64
N LEU A 115 -21.24 -14.01 8.32
CA LEU A 115 -22.34 -14.02 7.36
C LEU A 115 -23.01 -15.40 7.43
N THR A 116 -23.81 -15.58 8.48
CA THR A 116 -24.91 -16.55 8.51
C THR A 116 -26.19 -15.74 8.58
N THR A 117 -26.84 -15.53 7.43
CA THR A 117 -28.29 -15.36 7.34
C THR A 117 -28.74 -16.04 6.06
#